data_AF-A0A932DUM2-F1
#
_entry.id   AF-A0A932DUM2-F1
#
_cell.length_a   1.000
_cell.length_b   1.000
_cell.length_c   1.000
_cell.angle_alpha   90.00
_cell.angle_beta   90.00
_cell.angle_gamma   90.00
#
_symmetry.space_group_name_H-M   'P 1'
#
loop_
_entity.id
_entity.type
_entity.pdbx_description
1 polymer ?
#
loop_
_entity_poly.entity_id
_entity_poly.type
_entity_poly.pdbx_seq_one_letter_code
_entity_poly.pdbx_strand_id
1 'polypeptide(L)'
;MDLRAQVESIVEKILPAVEALAARLEGPAATAAARLDPRELERQCRDLGLAVGHELFVGLIRAYGDGQQGSRVRCACGGTRRWVDTRPRRVRDLMNREVTLTRAYYYCARCGQGWLPLDEALGLTSAQVTPALYEVAVTCGSVAPPEEAAEVLALVAGIQLSPKSIERYTKAGGAATDRALDQRAQRVQADTGTEPPAPPSPAERPHNIQLDGGMLRMRDGTSREAKVACLFGLRRGQCGRGKCPPRRGPTAAQAAGATLDGHRGPADPGGPAAVV
;
A
#
# COMPACT_ATOMS: atom_id res chain seq x y z
N MET A 1 -21.04 -18.85 -19.03
CA MET A 1 -19.57 -19.04 -19.07
C MET A 1 -19.33 -20.52 -19.16
N ASP A 2 -18.67 -20.99 -20.22
CA ASP A 2 -18.37 -22.41 -20.38
C ASP A 2 -17.05 -22.74 -19.64
N LEU A 3 -17.19 -23.25 -18.42
CA LEU A 3 -16.06 -23.64 -17.57
C LEU A 3 -15.21 -24.73 -18.24
N ARG A 4 -15.84 -25.59 -19.05
CA ARG A 4 -15.16 -26.65 -19.79
C ARG A 4 -14.25 -26.08 -20.87
N ALA A 5 -14.76 -25.14 -21.68
CA ALA A 5 -13.96 -24.45 -22.68
C ALA A 5 -12.79 -23.66 -22.07
N GLN A 6 -12.96 -23.10 -20.86
CA GLN A 6 -11.85 -22.46 -20.14
C GLN A 6 -10.79 -23.47 -19.69
N VAL A 7 -11.20 -24.60 -19.12
CA VAL A 7 -10.28 -25.66 -18.72
C VAL A 7 -9.54 -26.24 -19.93
N GLU A 8 -10.24 -26.49 -21.05
CA GLU A 8 -9.63 -26.97 -22.29
C GLU A 8 -8.60 -25.96 -22.83
N SER A 9 -8.92 -24.66 -22.85
CA SER A 9 -7.98 -23.61 -23.27
C SER A 9 -6.75 -23.50 -22.35
N ILE A 10 -6.92 -23.72 -21.05
CA ILE A 10 -5.83 -23.76 -20.07
C ILE A 10 -4.91 -24.96 -20.37
N VAL A 11 -5.49 -26.15 -20.57
CA VAL A 11 -4.73 -27.38 -20.88
C VAL A 11 -3.96 -27.23 -22.19
N GLU A 12 -4.59 -26.71 -23.26
CA GLU A 12 -3.94 -26.49 -24.55
C GLU A 12 -2.70 -25.57 -24.46
N LYS A 13 -2.73 -24.55 -23.60
CA LYS A 13 -1.61 -23.61 -23.43
C LYS A 13 -0.48 -24.16 -22.56
N ILE A 14 -0.82 -25.01 -21.59
CA ILE A 14 0.13 -25.51 -20.58
C ILE A 14 0.83 -26.77 -21.05
N LEU A 15 0.12 -27.66 -21.75
CA LEU A 15 0.63 -28.96 -22.14
C LEU A 15 1.95 -28.85 -22.95
N PRO A 16 2.08 -27.98 -23.96
CA PRO A 16 3.34 -27.84 -24.71
C PRO A 16 4.51 -27.34 -23.83
N ALA A 17 4.22 -26.50 -22.83
CA ALA A 17 5.24 -25.99 -21.92
C ALA A 17 5.72 -27.06 -20.93
N VAL A 18 4.81 -27.93 -20.47
CA VAL A 18 5.14 -29.10 -19.65
C VAL A 18 5.96 -30.11 -20.48
N GLU A 19 5.54 -30.39 -21.72
CA GLU A 19 6.26 -31.28 -22.63
C GLU A 19 7.67 -30.78 -22.92
N ALA A 20 7.86 -29.48 -23.15
CA ALA A 20 9.17 -28.89 -23.36
C ALA A 20 10.09 -29.04 -22.13
N LEU A 21 9.55 -28.92 -20.91
CA LEU A 21 10.32 -29.15 -19.69
C LEU A 21 10.65 -30.64 -19.51
N ALA A 22 9.70 -31.54 -19.80
CA ALA A 22 9.88 -32.98 -19.73
C ALA A 22 10.95 -33.47 -20.71
N ALA A 23 10.98 -32.93 -21.93
CA ALA A 23 12.00 -33.25 -22.94
C ALA A 23 13.44 -32.96 -22.45
N ARG A 24 13.64 -32.01 -21.54
CA ARG A 24 14.96 -31.73 -20.95
C ARG A 24 15.43 -32.80 -19.97
N LEU A 25 14.48 -33.55 -19.40
CA LEU A 25 14.77 -34.67 -18.51
C LEU A 25 15.12 -35.94 -19.29
N GLU A 26 14.90 -35.96 -20.60
CA GLU A 26 15.24 -37.12 -21.44
C GLU A 26 16.76 -37.36 -21.49
N GLY A 27 17.15 -38.64 -21.55
CA GLY A 27 18.55 -39.09 -21.62
C GLY A 27 19.11 -39.65 -20.30
N PRO A 28 20.34 -40.18 -20.30
CA PRO A 28 20.87 -40.93 -19.17
C PRO A 28 21.14 -40.04 -17.95
N ALA A 29 20.75 -40.49 -16.76
CA ALA A 29 20.96 -39.79 -15.49
C ALA A 29 22.44 -39.40 -15.25
N ALA A 30 23.37 -40.23 -15.71
CA ALA A 30 24.82 -39.98 -15.61
C ALA A 30 25.28 -38.68 -16.31
N THR A 31 24.49 -38.14 -17.23
CA THR A 31 24.78 -36.88 -17.94
C THR A 31 23.87 -35.73 -17.54
N ALA A 32 22.93 -35.96 -16.62
CA ALA A 32 21.93 -34.98 -16.22
C ALA A 32 22.57 -33.74 -15.56
N ALA A 33 23.56 -33.94 -14.68
CA ALA A 33 24.28 -32.84 -14.01
C ALA A 33 24.98 -31.87 -14.97
N ALA A 34 25.35 -32.32 -16.18
CA ALA A 34 25.96 -31.47 -17.21
C ALA A 34 24.92 -30.70 -18.05
N ARG A 35 23.63 -31.06 -17.99
CA ARG A 35 22.55 -30.53 -18.83
C ARG A 35 21.47 -29.78 -18.04
N LEU A 36 21.40 -30.01 -16.72
CA LEU A 36 20.38 -29.50 -15.82
C LEU A 36 21.02 -28.64 -14.73
N ASP A 37 20.72 -27.33 -14.74
CA ASP A 37 20.97 -26.43 -13.62
C ASP A 37 19.70 -26.39 -12.73
N PRO A 38 19.78 -26.83 -11.45
CA PRO A 38 18.64 -26.79 -10.53
C PRO A 38 17.99 -25.40 -10.41
N ARG A 39 18.79 -24.32 -10.42
CA ARG A 39 18.26 -22.95 -10.30
C ARG A 39 17.41 -22.57 -11.49
N GLU A 40 17.85 -22.96 -12.69
CA GLU A 40 17.12 -22.72 -13.92
C GLU A 40 15.85 -23.56 -13.98
N LEU A 41 15.89 -24.81 -13.51
CA LEU A 41 14.70 -25.67 -13.41
C LEU A 41 13.67 -25.08 -12.44
N GLU A 42 14.08 -24.64 -11.25
CA GLU A 42 13.20 -23.98 -10.28
C GLU A 42 12.53 -22.74 -10.88
N ARG A 43 13.31 -21.89 -11.57
CA ARG A 43 12.80 -20.69 -12.24
C ARG A 43 11.79 -21.03 -13.33
N GLN A 44 12.05 -22.04 -14.15
CA GLN A 44 11.13 -22.49 -15.20
C GLN A 44 9.83 -23.08 -14.62
N CYS A 45 9.93 -23.95 -13.61
CA CYS A 45 8.76 -24.51 -12.91
C CYS A 45 7.90 -23.39 -12.33
N ARG A 46 8.52 -22.40 -11.71
CA ARG A 46 7.87 -21.22 -11.16
C ARG A 46 7.17 -20.39 -12.24
N ASP A 47 7.87 -20.07 -13.33
CA ASP A 47 7.34 -19.28 -14.44
C ASP A 47 6.14 -19.97 -15.12
N LEU A 48 6.19 -21.30 -15.24
CA LEU A 48 5.08 -22.12 -15.71
C LEU A 48 3.89 -22.06 -14.75
N GLY A 49 4.11 -22.27 -13.45
CA GLY A 49 3.06 -22.16 -12.42
C GLY A 49 2.37 -20.79 -12.44
N LEU A 50 3.14 -19.71 -12.61
CA LEU A 50 2.59 -18.36 -12.77
C LEU A 50 1.81 -18.19 -14.08
N ALA A 51 2.22 -18.84 -15.17
CA ALA A 51 1.46 -18.85 -16.42
C ALA A 51 0.09 -19.54 -16.25
N VAL A 52 0.08 -20.70 -15.59
CA VAL A 52 -1.16 -21.44 -15.25
C VAL A 52 -2.07 -20.57 -14.39
N GLY A 53 -1.52 -19.98 -13.32
CA GLY A 53 -2.24 -19.10 -12.41
C GLY A 53 -2.85 -17.90 -13.14
N HIS A 54 -2.13 -17.31 -14.09
CA HIS A 54 -2.63 -16.22 -14.93
C HIS A 54 -3.82 -16.63 -15.79
N GLU A 55 -3.75 -17.75 -16.48
CA GLU A 55 -4.86 -18.21 -17.32
C GLU A 55 -6.11 -18.52 -16.48
N LEU A 56 -5.93 -19.15 -15.31
CA LEU A 56 -7.01 -19.34 -14.33
C LEU A 56 -7.60 -18.01 -13.86
N PHE A 57 -6.75 -17.04 -13.50
CA PHE A 57 -7.18 -15.71 -13.08
C PHE A 57 -7.96 -14.98 -14.18
N VAL A 58 -7.49 -15.03 -15.44
CA VAL A 58 -8.19 -14.47 -16.60
C VAL A 58 -9.53 -15.16 -16.82
N GLY A 59 -9.62 -16.48 -16.63
CA GLY A 59 -10.89 -17.21 -16.69
C GLY A 59 -11.89 -16.75 -15.63
N LEU A 60 -11.43 -16.63 -14.38
CA LEU A 60 -12.24 -16.20 -13.24
C LEU A 60 -12.69 -14.74 -13.36
N ILE A 61 -11.81 -13.83 -13.77
CA ILE A 61 -12.16 -12.41 -13.90
C ILE A 61 -13.16 -12.16 -15.02
N ARG A 62 -13.15 -12.98 -16.08
CA ARG A 62 -14.17 -12.94 -17.16
C ARG A 62 -15.57 -13.29 -16.66
N ALA A 63 -15.71 -14.01 -15.54
CA ALA A 63 -17.01 -14.30 -14.94
C ALA A 63 -17.74 -13.03 -14.47
N TYR A 64 -17.01 -11.94 -14.20
CA TYR A 64 -17.59 -10.64 -13.86
C TYR A 64 -18.23 -9.93 -15.07
N GLY A 65 -18.01 -10.43 -16.29
CA GLY A 65 -18.45 -9.79 -17.53
C GLY A 65 -17.80 -8.43 -17.74
N ASP A 66 -18.50 -7.52 -18.41
CA ASP A 66 -18.06 -6.15 -18.64
C ASP A 66 -18.62 -5.13 -17.63
N GLY A 67 -19.44 -5.60 -16.69
CA GLY A 67 -20.13 -4.74 -15.74
C GLY A 67 -21.30 -3.95 -16.31
N GLN A 68 -21.84 -4.30 -17.49
CA GLN A 68 -23.04 -3.65 -18.03
C GLN A 68 -24.27 -3.94 -17.16
N GLN A 69 -25.00 -2.89 -16.78
CA GLN A 69 -26.19 -2.92 -15.92
C GLN A 69 -27.43 -2.31 -16.62
N GLY A 70 -27.61 -2.65 -17.91
CA GLY A 70 -28.67 -2.09 -18.76
C GLY A 70 -28.32 -0.73 -19.39
N SER A 71 -29.25 -0.17 -20.16
CA SER A 71 -28.99 1.06 -20.94
C SER A 71 -28.97 2.34 -20.11
N ARG A 72 -29.58 2.31 -18.91
CA ARG A 72 -29.70 3.45 -17.99
C ARG A 72 -29.65 2.97 -16.54
N VAL A 73 -28.93 3.71 -15.71
CA VAL A 73 -28.75 3.45 -14.27
C VAL A 73 -28.82 4.75 -13.47
N ARG A 74 -29.24 4.68 -12.20
CA ARG A 74 -29.34 5.86 -11.33
C ARG A 74 -27.94 6.39 -11.00
N CYS A 75 -27.76 7.70 -11.07
CA CYS A 75 -26.53 8.37 -10.65
C CYS A 75 -26.65 8.84 -9.19
N ALA A 76 -25.54 8.83 -8.45
CA ALA A 76 -25.47 9.35 -7.08
C ALA A 76 -25.87 10.84 -6.95
N CYS A 77 -25.70 11.63 -8.00
CA CYS A 77 -26.15 13.04 -8.06
C CYS A 77 -27.68 13.20 -8.25
N GLY A 78 -28.44 12.11 -8.31
CA GLY A 78 -29.86 12.10 -8.63
C GLY A 78 -30.18 12.19 -10.12
N GLY A 79 -29.17 12.22 -11.00
CA GLY A 79 -29.34 12.12 -12.45
C GLY A 79 -29.46 10.67 -12.95
N THR A 80 -29.48 10.51 -14.27
CA THR A 80 -29.40 9.19 -14.94
C THR A 80 -28.05 9.06 -15.64
N ARG A 81 -27.40 7.92 -15.47
CA ARG A 81 -26.22 7.48 -16.21
C ARG A 81 -26.69 6.65 -17.40
N ARG A 82 -26.28 7.02 -18.61
CA ARG A 82 -26.57 6.26 -19.84
C ARG A 82 -25.35 5.41 -20.20
N TRP A 83 -25.58 4.17 -20.62
CA TRP A 83 -24.54 3.36 -21.25
C TRP A 83 -24.11 4.00 -22.58
N VAL A 84 -22.80 4.18 -22.75
CA VAL A 84 -22.21 4.85 -23.92
C VAL A 84 -21.57 3.83 -24.85
N ASP A 85 -20.56 3.14 -24.34
CA ASP A 85 -19.74 2.19 -25.08
C ASP A 85 -19.06 1.21 -24.11
N THR A 86 -18.20 0.36 -24.66
CA THR A 86 -17.35 -0.56 -23.91
C THR A 86 -15.90 -0.16 -24.13
N ARG A 87 -15.11 -0.10 -23.06
CA ARG A 87 -13.74 0.43 -23.06
C ARG A 87 -12.73 -0.60 -22.55
N PRO A 88 -11.66 -0.87 -23.32
CA PRO A 88 -10.60 -1.74 -22.85
C PRO A 88 -9.80 -1.07 -21.74
N ARG A 89 -9.22 -1.89 -20.86
CA ARG A 89 -8.18 -1.47 -19.90
C ARG A 89 -7.20 -2.61 -19.69
N ARG A 90 -5.93 -2.29 -19.85
CA ARG A 90 -4.83 -3.20 -19.56
C ARG A 90 -4.34 -2.97 -18.13
N VAL A 91 -4.22 -4.05 -17.36
CA VAL A 91 -3.64 -4.06 -16.02
C VAL A 91 -2.66 -5.21 -15.91
N ARG A 92 -1.63 -5.07 -15.08
CA ARG A 92 -0.75 -6.19 -14.73
C ARG A 92 -1.26 -6.90 -13.48
N ASP A 93 -1.28 -8.22 -13.49
CA ASP A 93 -1.69 -9.04 -12.36
C ASP A 93 -0.51 -9.49 -11.50
N LEU A 94 -0.82 -10.23 -10.43
CA LEU A 94 0.17 -10.71 -9.47
C LEU A 94 1.16 -11.74 -10.07
N MET A 95 0.78 -12.40 -11.17
CA MET A 95 1.63 -13.33 -11.92
C MET A 95 2.55 -12.59 -12.90
N ASN A 96 2.64 -11.26 -12.78
CA ASN A 96 3.44 -10.36 -13.61
C ASN A 96 3.02 -10.37 -15.09
N ARG A 97 1.75 -10.68 -15.39
CA ARG A 97 1.23 -10.77 -16.75
C ARG A 97 0.13 -9.75 -16.99
N GLU A 98 -0.05 -9.38 -18.24
CA GLU A 98 -1.05 -8.38 -18.62
C GLU A 98 -2.43 -9.02 -18.79
N VAL A 99 -3.44 -8.40 -18.18
CA VAL A 99 -4.85 -8.74 -18.32
C VAL A 99 -5.56 -7.58 -19.00
N THR A 100 -6.26 -7.88 -20.09
CA THR A 100 -7.13 -6.90 -20.77
C THR A 100 -8.56 -7.08 -20.32
N LEU A 101 -9.08 -6.07 -19.64
CA LEU A 101 -10.46 -5.96 -19.21
C LEU A 101 -11.28 -5.22 -20.26
N THR A 102 -12.50 -5.69 -20.50
CA THR A 102 -13.48 -5.05 -21.39
C THR A 102 -14.61 -4.55 -20.52
N ARG A 103 -14.88 -3.24 -20.51
CA ARG A 103 -15.66 -2.59 -19.43
C ARG A 103 -16.75 -1.68 -19.96
N ALA A 104 -17.98 -1.83 -19.51
CA ALA A 104 -19.08 -0.95 -19.85
C ALA A 104 -18.83 0.45 -19.27
N TYR A 105 -18.92 1.48 -20.12
CA TYR A 105 -18.77 2.87 -19.73
C TYR A 105 -20.11 3.59 -19.70
N TYR A 106 -20.37 4.25 -18.58
CA TYR A 106 -21.57 5.05 -18.35
C TYR A 106 -21.22 6.52 -18.20
N TYR A 107 -22.09 7.38 -18.69
CA TYR A 107 -21.92 8.83 -18.55
C TYR A 107 -23.20 9.49 -18.04
N CYS A 108 -23.06 10.43 -17.10
CA CYS A 108 -24.17 11.25 -16.63
C CYS A 108 -24.05 12.68 -17.16
N ALA A 109 -24.95 13.08 -18.05
CA ALA A 109 -24.98 14.44 -18.60
C ALA A 109 -25.25 15.53 -17.55
N ARG A 110 -25.88 15.19 -16.42
CA ARG A 110 -26.20 16.15 -15.35
C ARG A 110 -24.98 16.58 -14.53
N CYS A 111 -24.13 15.64 -14.12
CA CYS A 111 -22.94 15.95 -13.32
C CYS A 111 -21.62 15.86 -14.11
N GLY A 112 -21.66 15.45 -15.38
CA GLY A 112 -20.49 15.30 -16.24
C GLY A 112 -19.56 14.13 -15.85
N GLN A 113 -19.98 13.25 -14.95
CA GLN A 113 -19.14 12.17 -14.43
C GLN A 113 -19.31 10.88 -15.23
N GLY A 114 -18.17 10.27 -15.58
CA GLY A 114 -18.09 8.92 -16.09
C GLY A 114 -18.13 7.88 -14.98
N TRP A 115 -18.59 6.67 -15.28
CA TRP A 115 -18.62 5.55 -14.35
C TRP A 115 -18.34 4.24 -15.07
N LEU A 116 -17.50 3.41 -14.46
CA LEU A 116 -17.07 2.11 -14.95
C LEU A 116 -17.43 1.08 -13.87
N PRO A 117 -18.60 0.42 -13.95
CA PRO A 117 -19.08 -0.44 -12.88
C PRO A 117 -18.13 -1.60 -12.58
N LEU A 118 -17.48 -2.14 -13.62
CA LEU A 118 -16.52 -3.22 -13.45
C LEU A 118 -15.28 -2.78 -12.65
N ASP A 119 -14.82 -1.53 -12.80
CA ASP A 119 -13.70 -1.03 -12.01
C ASP A 119 -14.04 -1.00 -10.52
N GLU A 120 -15.27 -0.60 -10.18
CA GLU A 120 -15.75 -0.56 -8.79
C GLU A 120 -15.92 -1.97 -8.22
N ALA A 121 -16.53 -2.89 -8.99
CA ALA A 121 -16.73 -4.27 -8.58
C ALA A 121 -15.40 -5.02 -8.34
N LEU A 122 -14.37 -4.70 -9.13
CA LEU A 122 -13.03 -5.29 -9.01
C LEU A 122 -12.10 -4.49 -8.09
N GLY A 123 -12.55 -3.39 -7.50
CA GLY A 123 -11.71 -2.52 -6.66
C GLY A 123 -10.52 -1.89 -7.39
N LEU A 124 -10.63 -1.67 -8.69
CA LEU A 124 -9.55 -1.10 -9.49
C LEU A 124 -9.34 0.37 -9.15
N THR A 125 -8.10 0.72 -8.80
CA THR A 125 -7.69 2.11 -8.61
C THR A 125 -7.31 2.74 -9.96
N SER A 126 -6.65 3.90 -9.98
CA SER A 126 -6.05 4.45 -11.20
C SER A 126 -4.75 3.74 -11.61
N ALA A 127 -4.24 2.82 -10.78
CA ALA A 127 -3.01 2.10 -11.05
C ALA A 127 -3.16 1.13 -12.24
N GLN A 128 -2.09 0.89 -12.99
CA GLN A 128 -2.08 -0.06 -14.11
C GLN A 128 -1.81 -1.50 -13.66
N VAL A 129 -2.26 -1.84 -12.44
CA VAL A 129 -2.06 -3.13 -11.79
C VAL A 129 -3.36 -3.57 -11.11
N THR A 130 -3.51 -4.87 -10.86
CA THR A 130 -4.62 -5.39 -10.05
C THR A 130 -4.47 -4.96 -8.59
N PRO A 131 -5.56 -5.00 -7.78
CA PRO A 131 -5.48 -4.59 -6.37
C PRO A 131 -4.46 -5.39 -5.56
N ALA A 132 -4.38 -6.70 -5.79
CA ALA A 132 -3.40 -7.56 -5.13
C ALA A 132 -1.95 -7.18 -5.48
N LEU A 133 -1.66 -6.89 -6.76
CA LEU A 133 -0.33 -6.43 -7.15
C LEU A 133 -0.03 -5.01 -6.62
N TYR A 134 -1.04 -4.14 -6.57
CA TYR A 134 -0.90 -2.81 -5.98
C TYR A 134 -0.49 -2.90 -4.51
N GLU A 135 -1.18 -3.75 -3.73
CA GLU A 135 -0.90 -3.96 -2.31
C GLU A 135 0.54 -4.46 -2.09
N VAL A 136 0.97 -5.46 -2.86
CA VAL A 136 2.35 -5.98 -2.80
C VAL A 136 3.37 -4.87 -3.11
N ALA A 137 3.13 -4.07 -4.15
CA ALA A 137 4.03 -2.97 -4.51
C ALA A 137 4.09 -1.89 -3.43
N VAL A 138 2.96 -1.52 -2.83
CA VAL A 138 2.90 -0.54 -1.73
C VAL A 138 3.67 -1.06 -0.53
N THR A 139 3.40 -2.31 -0.11
CA THR A 139 4.08 -2.94 1.02
C THR A 139 5.58 -2.97 0.85
N CYS A 140 6.09 -3.39 -0.31
CA CYS A 140 7.52 -3.40 -0.59
C CYS A 140 8.12 -1.98 -0.55
N GLY A 141 7.47 -1.00 -1.19
CA GLY A 141 7.96 0.39 -1.17
C GLY A 141 7.82 1.09 0.19
N SER A 142 7.04 0.52 1.13
CA SER A 142 6.94 1.02 2.50
C SER A 142 8.08 0.54 3.41
N VAL A 143 8.77 -0.55 3.05
CA VAL A 143 9.84 -1.14 3.88
C VAL A 143 11.24 -0.99 3.27
N ALA A 144 11.33 -0.59 2.00
CA ALA A 144 12.60 -0.41 1.30
C ALA A 144 12.52 0.75 0.28
N PRO A 145 13.66 1.37 -0.09
CA PRO A 145 13.73 2.29 -1.22
C PRO A 145 13.18 1.67 -2.52
N PRO A 146 12.61 2.45 -3.45
CA PRO A 146 11.95 1.92 -4.64
C PRO A 146 12.83 1.03 -5.54
N GLU A 147 14.13 1.30 -5.60
CA GLU A 147 15.12 0.51 -6.34
C GLU A 147 15.29 -0.87 -5.71
N GLU A 148 15.58 -0.93 -4.41
CA GLU A 148 15.72 -2.17 -3.66
C GLU A 148 14.41 -2.97 -3.64
N ALA A 149 13.27 -2.30 -3.48
CA ALA A 149 11.95 -2.92 -3.54
C ALA A 149 11.69 -3.58 -4.91
N ALA A 150 12.12 -2.95 -6.01
CA ALA A 150 12.00 -3.53 -7.34
C ALA A 150 12.89 -4.78 -7.51
N GLU A 151 14.12 -4.73 -7.01
CA GLU A 151 15.04 -5.87 -7.02
C GLU A 151 14.50 -7.06 -6.20
N VAL A 152 13.99 -6.80 -5.01
CA VAL A 152 13.38 -7.82 -4.15
C VAL A 152 12.13 -8.42 -4.80
N LEU A 153 11.26 -7.60 -5.40
CA LEU A 153 10.07 -8.09 -6.11
C LEU A 153 10.44 -8.95 -7.33
N ALA A 154 11.46 -8.55 -8.08
CA ALA A 154 11.98 -9.33 -9.19
C ALA A 154 12.54 -10.67 -8.71
N LEU A 155 13.31 -10.68 -7.62
CA LEU A 155 13.96 -11.87 -7.11
C LEU A 155 12.98 -12.87 -6.48
N VAL A 156 12.14 -12.40 -5.55
CA VAL A 156 11.27 -13.26 -4.74
C VAL A 156 9.98 -13.59 -5.50
N ALA A 157 9.40 -12.58 -6.15
CA ALA A 157 8.08 -12.70 -6.77
C ALA A 157 8.16 -12.80 -8.30
N GLY A 158 9.33 -12.67 -8.93
CA GLY A 158 9.44 -12.63 -10.40
C GLY A 158 8.63 -11.50 -11.02
N ILE A 159 8.28 -10.49 -10.22
CA ILE A 159 7.42 -9.38 -10.61
C ILE A 159 8.31 -8.21 -11.02
N GLN A 160 8.13 -7.75 -12.26
CA GLN A 160 8.90 -6.65 -12.83
C GLN A 160 8.07 -5.36 -12.78
N LEU A 161 8.36 -4.54 -11.77
CA LEU A 161 7.83 -3.18 -11.65
C LEU A 161 8.97 -2.18 -11.62
N SER A 162 8.82 -1.08 -12.34
CA SER A 162 9.80 0.01 -12.29
C SER A 162 9.82 0.65 -10.89
N PRO A 163 10.98 1.08 -10.37
CA PRO A 163 11.08 1.85 -9.12
C PRO A 163 10.10 3.03 -9.06
N LYS A 164 9.97 3.81 -10.15
CA LYS A 164 9.00 4.92 -10.26
C LYS A 164 7.55 4.51 -10.07
N SER A 165 7.17 3.29 -10.47
CA SER A 165 5.80 2.80 -10.29
C SER A 165 5.57 2.41 -8.84
N ILE A 166 6.53 1.74 -8.21
CA ILE A 166 6.51 1.42 -6.77
C ILE A 166 6.39 2.73 -5.98
N GLU A 167 7.27 3.70 -6.20
CA GLU A 167 7.24 4.99 -5.53
C GLU A 167 5.88 5.69 -5.67
N ARG A 168 5.33 5.74 -6.90
CA ARG A 168 4.02 6.33 -7.17
C ARG A 168 2.91 5.63 -6.41
N TYR A 169 2.92 4.29 -6.37
CA TYR A 169 1.91 3.50 -5.67
C TYR A 169 2.04 3.65 -4.17
N THR A 170 3.25 3.59 -3.62
CA THR A 170 3.50 3.77 -2.18
C THR A 170 3.05 5.16 -1.72
N LYS A 171 3.37 6.22 -2.46
CA LYS A 171 2.88 7.58 -2.14
C LYS A 171 1.35 7.68 -2.19
N ALA A 172 0.74 7.10 -3.21
CA ALA A 172 -0.71 7.09 -3.36
C ALA A 172 -1.40 6.29 -2.24
N GLY A 173 -0.82 5.15 -1.84
CA GLY A 173 -1.23 4.34 -0.70
C GLY A 173 -1.12 5.09 0.62
N GLY A 174 0.02 5.70 0.91
CA GLY A 174 0.22 6.52 2.11
C GLY A 174 -0.79 7.66 2.22
N ALA A 175 -1.00 8.41 1.13
CA ALA A 175 -1.99 9.48 1.11
C ALA A 175 -3.44 8.96 1.31
N ALA A 176 -3.74 7.74 0.87
CA ALA A 176 -5.05 7.11 1.12
C ALA A 176 -5.20 6.71 2.59
N THR A 177 -4.16 6.17 3.20
CA THR A 177 -4.10 5.84 4.63
C THR A 177 -4.28 7.09 5.49
N ASP A 178 -3.58 8.19 5.18
CA ASP A 178 -3.70 9.47 5.90
C ASP A 178 -5.15 9.98 5.89
N ARG A 179 -5.79 9.98 4.71
CA ARG A 179 -7.20 10.37 4.59
C ARG A 179 -8.13 9.46 5.40
N ALA A 180 -7.86 8.17 5.45
CA ALA A 180 -8.68 7.23 6.23
C ALA A 180 -8.51 7.47 7.75
N LEU A 181 -7.30 7.78 8.20
CA LEU A 181 -7.01 8.15 9.58
C LEU A 181 -7.71 9.46 9.98
N ASP A 182 -7.63 10.49 9.13
CA ASP A 182 -8.32 11.77 9.34
C ASP A 182 -9.84 11.58 9.46
N GLN A 183 -10.43 10.79 8.56
CA GLN A 183 -11.86 10.49 8.61
C GLN A 183 -12.24 9.71 9.87
N ARG A 184 -11.40 8.78 10.32
CA ARG A 184 -11.63 8.04 11.56
C ARG A 184 -11.54 8.96 12.78
N ALA A 185 -10.56 9.85 12.82
CA ALA A 185 -10.41 10.84 13.89
C ALA A 185 -11.64 11.77 13.97
N GLN A 186 -12.14 12.24 12.82
CA GLN A 186 -13.36 13.06 12.75
C GLN A 186 -14.60 12.32 13.26
N ARG A 187 -14.76 11.03 12.91
CA ARG A 187 -15.86 10.20 13.42
C ARG A 187 -15.80 10.02 14.93
N VAL A 188 -14.60 9.71 15.45
CA VAL A 188 -14.40 9.57 16.91
C VAL A 188 -14.75 10.88 17.61
N GLN A 189 -14.30 12.03 17.11
CA GLN A 189 -14.65 13.35 17.68
C GLN A 189 -16.16 13.62 17.66
N ALA A 190 -16.84 13.25 16.57
CA ALA A 190 -18.29 13.40 16.46
C ALA A 190 -19.05 12.50 17.44
N ASP A 191 -18.59 11.26 17.64
CA ASP A 191 -19.24 10.27 18.50
C ASP A 191 -18.97 10.52 19.99
N THR A 192 -17.79 11.00 20.37
CA THR A 192 -17.44 11.27 21.78
C THR A 192 -17.93 12.62 22.28
N GLY A 193 -18.54 13.46 21.42
CA GLY A 193 -19.00 14.81 21.77
C GLY A 193 -17.89 15.70 22.35
N THR A 194 -16.63 15.32 22.17
CA THR A 194 -15.49 16.03 22.74
C THR A 194 -15.24 17.21 21.83
N GLU A 195 -15.81 18.35 22.22
CA GLU A 195 -15.47 19.63 21.61
C GLU A 195 -13.94 19.74 21.62
N PRO A 196 -13.30 20.11 20.49
CA PRO A 196 -11.88 20.43 20.50
C PRO A 196 -11.65 21.39 21.68
N PRO A 197 -10.65 21.13 22.54
CA PRO A 197 -10.41 21.99 23.69
C PRO A 197 -10.40 23.44 23.21
N ALA A 198 -11.16 24.30 23.89
CA ALA A 198 -11.24 25.71 23.55
C ALA A 198 -9.82 26.21 23.26
N PRO A 199 -9.59 26.94 22.16
CA PRO A 199 -8.26 27.42 21.85
C PRO A 199 -7.75 28.15 23.10
N PRO A 200 -6.56 27.79 23.60
CA PRO A 200 -6.05 28.33 24.84
C PRO A 200 -6.12 29.85 24.80
N SER A 201 -6.49 30.45 25.93
CA SER A 201 -6.58 31.90 26.02
C SER A 201 -5.21 32.52 25.64
N PRO A 202 -5.13 33.75 25.11
CA PRO A 202 -3.84 34.36 24.78
C PRO A 202 -2.84 34.44 25.96
N ALA A 203 -3.32 34.28 27.19
CA ALA A 203 -2.51 34.19 28.41
C ALA A 203 -1.89 32.80 28.62
N GLU A 204 -2.50 31.76 28.08
CA GLU A 204 -1.94 30.42 28.01
C GLU A 204 -1.05 30.37 26.75
N ARG A 205 0.26 30.25 26.92
CA ARG A 205 1.17 29.98 25.82
C ARG A 205 1.14 28.46 25.61
N PRO A 206 0.32 27.89 24.69
CA PRO A 206 0.36 26.45 24.49
C PRO A 206 1.76 26.07 24.01
N HIS A 207 2.45 25.31 24.84
CA HIS A 207 3.63 24.59 24.43
C HIS A 207 3.12 23.28 23.85
N ASN A 208 3.43 23.03 22.58
CA ASN A 208 3.28 21.69 22.05
C ASN A 208 4.45 20.85 22.55
N ILE A 209 4.16 19.60 22.86
CA ILE A 209 5.16 18.60 23.18
C ILE A 209 5.10 17.55 22.08
N GLN A 210 6.21 17.33 21.38
CA GLN A 210 6.40 16.15 20.55
C GLN A 210 7.28 15.18 21.32
N LEU A 211 6.80 13.96 21.52
CA LEU A 211 7.51 12.88 22.21
C LEU A 211 7.86 11.79 21.21
N ASP A 212 9.10 11.33 21.25
CA ASP A 212 9.55 10.11 20.57
C ASP A 212 10.36 9.25 21.55
N GLY A 213 10.40 7.93 21.35
CA GLY A 213 10.99 6.99 22.28
C GLY A 213 11.76 5.89 21.55
N GLY A 214 13.02 5.66 21.94
CA GLY A 214 13.86 4.60 21.39
C GLY A 214 14.42 3.70 22.50
N MET A 215 14.49 2.39 22.24
CA MET A 215 15.09 1.45 23.18
C MET A 215 16.62 1.48 23.05
N LEU A 216 17.33 1.83 24.13
CA LEU A 216 18.78 1.83 24.20
C LEU A 216 19.30 0.63 24.98
N ARG A 217 20.37 0.01 24.48
CA ARG A 217 21.08 -1.06 25.18
C ARG A 217 22.08 -0.46 26.17
N MET A 218 21.89 -0.73 27.45
CA MET A 218 22.75 -0.26 28.53
C MET A 218 23.99 -1.15 28.70
N ARG A 219 25.05 -0.61 29.30
CA ARG A 219 26.30 -1.35 29.57
C ARG A 219 26.12 -2.51 30.56
N ASP A 220 25.10 -2.45 31.41
CA ASP A 220 24.72 -3.52 32.34
C ASP A 220 23.93 -4.67 31.66
N GLY A 221 23.74 -4.60 30.33
CA GLY A 221 22.98 -5.60 29.59
C GLY A 221 21.46 -5.49 29.78
N THR A 222 20.95 -4.37 30.29
CA THR A 222 19.51 -4.07 30.29
C THR A 222 19.15 -3.21 29.08
N SER A 223 17.88 -3.19 28.70
CA SER A 223 17.35 -2.28 27.68
C SER A 223 16.50 -1.21 28.37
N ARG A 224 16.74 0.07 28.04
CA ARG A 224 16.01 1.20 28.62
C ARG A 224 15.45 2.09 27.52
N GLU A 225 14.19 2.49 27.67
CA GLU A 225 13.57 3.42 26.74
C GLU A 225 14.09 4.83 27.02
N ALA A 226 14.74 5.44 26.03
CA ALA A 226 15.09 6.84 26.01
C ALA A 226 13.99 7.62 25.32
N LYS A 227 13.36 8.55 26.05
CA LYS A 227 12.34 9.44 25.53
C LYS A 227 12.96 10.78 25.18
N VAL A 228 12.70 11.26 23.98
CA VAL A 228 13.08 12.59 23.50
C VAL A 228 11.81 13.42 23.41
N ALA A 229 11.79 14.54 24.13
CA ALA A 229 10.70 15.51 24.09
C ALA A 229 11.17 16.82 23.43
N CYS A 230 10.37 17.36 22.54
CA CYS A 230 10.54 18.69 21.98
C CYS A 230 9.39 19.58 22.45
N LEU A 231 9.68 20.56 23.29
CA LEU A 231 8.73 21.60 23.67
C LEU A 231 8.89 22.81 22.75
N PHE A 232 7.80 23.23 22.11
CA PHE A 232 7.81 24.42 21.27
C PHE A 232 6.52 25.23 21.41
N GLY A 233 6.68 26.55 21.55
CA GLY A 233 5.56 27.47 21.60
C GLY A 233 5.03 27.76 20.19
N LEU A 234 3.71 27.74 20.02
CA LEU A 234 3.09 28.29 18.81
C LEU A 234 3.13 29.81 18.86
N ARG A 235 3.95 30.44 18.02
CA ARG A 235 3.72 31.85 17.69
C ARG A 235 2.58 31.89 16.67
N ARG A 236 1.45 32.51 17.03
CA ARG A 236 0.45 32.90 16.02
C ARG A 236 1.14 33.84 15.04
N GLY A 237 1.53 33.34 13.87
CA GLY A 237 1.84 34.20 12.74
C GLY A 237 0.55 34.92 12.36
N GLN A 238 0.51 36.25 12.46
CA GLN A 238 -0.55 37.04 11.86
C GLN A 238 -0.43 36.88 10.34
N CYS A 239 -1.18 35.93 9.76
CA CYS A 239 -1.35 35.88 8.32
C CYS A 239 -2.38 36.95 7.95
N GLY A 240 -1.88 38.14 7.58
CA GLY A 240 -2.64 39.02 6.71
C GLY A 240 -3.05 38.26 5.45
N ARG A 241 -4.26 38.50 4.96
CA ARG A 241 -4.91 37.75 3.88
C ARG A 241 -3.97 37.54 2.69
N GLY A 242 -3.74 36.27 2.33
CA GLY A 242 -3.09 35.87 1.09
C GLY A 242 -1.61 35.49 1.23
N LYS A 243 -1.33 34.19 1.07
CA LYS A 243 0.00 33.53 1.02
C LYS A 243 0.67 33.32 2.38
N CYS A 244 0.25 32.25 3.07
CA CYS A 244 1.06 31.65 4.13
C CYS A 244 2.18 30.81 3.47
N PRO A 245 3.48 31.11 3.67
CA PRO A 245 4.55 30.24 3.20
C PRO A 245 4.51 28.88 3.93
N PRO A 246 5.10 27.80 3.37
CA PRO A 246 5.18 26.52 4.06
C PRO A 246 5.76 26.73 5.45
N ARG A 247 5.10 26.13 6.46
CA ARG A 247 5.43 26.24 7.88
C ARG A 247 6.95 26.13 8.05
N ARG A 248 7.63 27.23 8.34
CA ARG A 248 9.02 27.17 8.79
C ARG A 248 9.01 26.34 10.07
N GLY A 249 9.80 25.27 10.08
CA GLY A 249 9.92 24.38 11.23
C GLY A 249 10.29 25.15 12.50
N PRO A 250 10.04 24.55 13.68
CA PRO A 250 10.31 25.21 14.95
C PRO A 250 11.81 25.58 15.03
N THR A 251 12.11 26.81 15.42
CA THR A 251 13.42 27.12 16.01
C THR A 251 13.48 26.37 17.34
N ALA A 252 14.17 25.24 17.36
CA ALA A 252 14.36 24.44 18.56
C ALA A 252 15.08 25.27 19.61
N ALA A 253 14.42 25.53 20.74
CA ALA A 253 15.14 25.69 22.00
C ALA A 253 15.37 24.27 22.51
N GLN A 254 16.59 23.74 22.33
CA GLN A 254 16.96 22.45 22.91
C GLN A 254 17.01 22.62 24.44
N ALA A 255 15.99 22.11 25.13
CA ALA A 255 16.11 21.76 26.54
C ALA A 255 16.29 20.24 26.58
N ALA A 256 17.54 19.78 26.60
CA ALA A 256 17.86 18.39 26.85
C ALA A 256 17.71 18.12 28.36
N GLY A 257 16.56 17.61 28.78
CA GLY A 257 16.38 17.02 30.10
C GLY A 257 16.33 15.51 29.96
N ALA A 258 17.36 14.80 30.44
CA ALA A 258 17.35 13.35 30.52
C ALA A 258 16.82 12.94 31.89
N THR A 259 15.53 12.61 32.00
CA THR A 259 15.02 11.90 33.18
C THR A 259 15.09 10.39 32.92
N LEU A 260 16.02 9.74 33.60
CA LEU A 260 16.07 8.29 33.73
C LEU A 260 15.10 7.89 34.84
N ASP A 261 13.85 7.55 34.49
CA ASP A 261 12.94 6.93 35.45
C ASP A 261 13.42 5.52 35.77
N GLY A 262 14.18 5.41 36.86
CA GLY A 262 14.46 4.15 37.51
C GLY A 262 13.30 3.80 38.44
N HIS A 263 12.65 2.66 38.21
CA HIS A 263 11.82 2.05 39.24
C HIS A 263 12.69 1.79 40.48
N ARG A 264 12.58 2.67 41.50
CA ARG A 264 13.09 2.42 42.84
C ARG A 264 12.09 1.51 43.57
N GLY A 265 12.57 0.37 44.07
CA GLY A 265 11.89 -0.39 45.12
C GLY A 265 11.71 0.47 46.39
N PRO A 266 10.96 -0.04 47.40
CA PRO A 266 10.46 0.76 48.51
C PRO A 266 11.56 1.47 49.30
N ALA A 267 11.25 2.71 49.69
CA ALA A 267 12.17 3.74 50.17
C ALA A 267 12.83 3.42 51.52
N ASP A 268 14.13 3.73 51.60
CA ASP A 268 14.88 3.91 52.85
C ASP A 268 14.88 5.43 53.20
N PRO A 269 14.38 5.87 54.36
CA PRO A 269 14.22 7.29 54.67
C PRO A 269 15.47 7.81 55.37
N GLY A 270 16.45 8.30 54.61
CA GLY A 270 17.58 8.99 55.23
C GLY A 270 18.69 9.40 54.27
N GLY A 271 18.58 10.60 53.68
CA GLY A 271 19.72 11.24 53.02
C GLY A 271 19.33 12.32 52.02
N PRO A 272 20.01 13.48 52.00
CA PRO A 272 19.59 14.64 51.21
C PRO A 272 19.73 14.39 49.70
N ALA A 273 18.75 14.88 48.94
CA ALA A 273 18.73 14.83 47.48
C ALA A 273 19.83 15.74 46.91
N ALA A 274 20.85 15.13 46.30
CA ALA A 274 21.76 15.84 45.41
C ALA A 274 21.11 15.95 44.03
N VAL A 275 20.96 17.20 43.57
CA VAL A 275 20.56 17.57 42.21
C VAL A 275 21.76 17.44 41.28
N VAL A 276 21.63 16.66 40.21
CA VAL A 276 22.33 16.84 38.92
C VAL A 276 21.36 16.49 37.81
#